data_AF-A0A951AR34-F1
#
_entry.id   AF-A0A951AR34-F1
#
_cell.length_a   1.000
_cell.length_b   1.000
_cell.length_c   1.000
_cell.angle_alpha   90.00
_cell.angle_beta   90.00
_cell.angle_gamma   90.00
#
_symmetry.space_group_name_H-M   'P 1'
#
loop_
_entity.id
_entity.type
_entity.pdbx_description
1 polymer ?
#
loop_
_entity_poly.entity_id
_entity_poly.type
_entity_poly.pdbx_seq_one_letter_code
_entity_poly.pdbx_strand_id
1 'polypeptide(L)' 'MPSIQEILDELKDWCDQEDGRQSIVAKVTGVNPENVTGWLSGEQEPTAEQVLLIQEFLAKQKNWEKSE' A
#
# COMPACT_ATOMS: atom_id res chain seq x y z
N MET A 1 16.99 -1.70 -2.78
CA MET A 1 15.67 -1.97 -2.18
C MET A 1 15.08 -0.63 -1.81
N PRO A 2 13.84 -0.32 -2.22
CA PRO A 2 13.18 0.91 -1.80
C PRO A 2 13.04 0.93 -0.27
N SER A 3 13.12 2.12 0.29
CA SER A 3 12.86 2.36 1.72
C SER A 3 11.36 2.18 2.03
N ILE A 4 11.03 1.94 3.31
CA ILE A 4 9.64 1.84 3.76
C ILE A 4 8.86 3.10 3.37
N GLN A 5 9.49 4.28 3.50
CA GLN A 5 8.88 5.55 3.14
C GLN A 5 8.53 5.61 1.65
N GLU A 6 9.45 5.24 0.75
CA GLU A 6 9.18 5.22 -0.70
C GLU A 6 8.01 4.31 -1.07
N ILE A 7 7.87 3.18 -0.37
CA ILE A 7 6.76 2.23 -0.59
C ILE A 7 5.44 2.82 -0.10
N LEU A 8 5.46 3.50 1.04
CA LEU A 8 4.27 4.15 1.60
C LEU A 8 3.85 5.37 0.79
N ASP A 9 4.78 6.15 0.25
CA ASP A 9 4.49 7.24 -0.70
C ASP A 9 3.86 6.69 -1.98
N GLU A 10 4.41 5.61 -2.55
CA GLU A 10 3.81 4.97 -3.73
C GLU A 10 2.41 4.40 -3.43
N LEU A 11 2.25 3.79 -2.26
CA LEU A 11 0.95 3.30 -1.80
C LEU A 11 -0.06 4.44 -1.64
N LYS A 12 0.39 5.57 -1.11
CA LYS A 12 -0.42 6.78 -0.93
C LYS A 12 -0.91 7.30 -2.28
N ASP A 13 0.01 7.49 -3.22
CA ASP A 13 -0.29 7.92 -4.58
C ASP A 13 -1.31 6.98 -5.24
N TRP A 14 -1.14 5.67 -5.09
CA TRP A 14 -2.09 4.70 -5.61
C TRP A 14 -3.45 4.78 -4.92
N CYS A 15 -3.50 4.99 -3.60
CA CYS A 15 -4.75 5.13 -2.86
C CYS A 15 -5.51 6.42 -3.22
N ASP A 16 -4.80 7.52 -3.47
CA ASP A 16 -5.39 8.83 -3.75
C ASP A 16 -6.03 8.92 -5.16
N GLN A 17 -5.76 7.95 -6.04
CA GLN A 17 -6.36 7.88 -7.38
C GLN A 17 -7.85 7.48 -7.39
N GLU A 18 -8.32 6.73 -6.39
CA GLU A 18 -9.72 6.28 -6.35
C GLU A 18 -10.20 5.98 -4.92
N ASP A 19 -11.41 6.44 -4.60
CA ASP A 19 -12.07 6.14 -3.33
C ASP A 19 -12.19 4.62 -3.09
N GLY A 20 -11.89 4.20 -1.86
CA GLY A 20 -12.02 2.79 -1.44
C GLY A 20 -10.76 1.94 -1.63
N ARG A 21 -9.72 2.45 -2.29
CA ARG A 21 -8.44 1.74 -2.47
C ARG A 21 -7.74 1.38 -1.16
N GLN A 22 -7.82 2.23 -0.14
CA GLN A 22 -7.33 1.90 1.21
C GLN A 22 -7.97 0.62 1.78
N SER A 23 -9.26 0.38 1.50
CA SER A 23 -9.94 -0.86 1.91
C SER A 23 -9.45 -2.08 1.15
N ILE A 24 -8.96 -1.92 -0.08
CA ILE A 24 -8.32 -3.00 -0.84
C ILE A 24 -6.98 -3.35 -0.21
N VAL A 25 -6.16 -2.35 0.11
CA VAL A 25 -4.87 -2.53 0.80
C VAL A 25 -5.07 -3.26 2.13
N ALA A 26 -6.07 -2.84 2.92
CA ALA A 26 -6.40 -3.45 4.19
C ALA A 26 -6.72 -4.95 4.04
N LYS A 27 -7.52 -5.32 3.02
CA LYS A 27 -7.84 -6.72 2.71
C LYS A 27 -6.62 -7.53 2.29
N VAL A 28 -5.74 -6.95 1.45
CA VAL A 28 -4.53 -7.63 0.95
C VAL A 28 -3.52 -7.86 2.06
N THR A 29 -3.37 -6.89 2.96
CA THR A 29 -2.42 -6.94 4.08
C THR A 29 -3.00 -7.60 5.33
N GLY A 30 -4.30 -7.92 5.34
CA GLY A 30 -4.99 -8.55 6.46
C GLY A 30 -5.18 -7.65 7.68
N VAL A 31 -5.15 -6.33 7.51
CA VAL A 31 -5.29 -5.34 8.59
C VAL A 31 -6.63 -4.61 8.53
N ASN A 32 -6.95 -3.87 9.60
CA ASN A 32 -8.06 -2.92 9.62
C ASN A 32 -7.69 -1.68 8.76
N PRO A 33 -8.60 -1.12 7.95
CA PRO A 33 -8.42 0.16 7.25
C PRO A 33 -7.79 1.28 8.09
N GLU A 34 -8.09 1.36 9.39
CA GLU A 34 -7.48 2.36 10.29
C GLU A 34 -5.95 2.24 10.37
N ASN A 35 -5.40 1.04 10.33
CA ASN A 35 -3.95 0.83 10.30
C ASN A 35 -3.35 1.35 9.00
N VAL A 36 -4.05 1.17 7.87
CA VAL A 36 -3.62 1.71 6.58
C VAL A 36 -3.59 3.23 6.63
N THR A 37 -4.62 3.87 7.18
CA THR A 37 -4.62 5.31 7.43
C THR A 37 -3.44 5.73 8.29
N GLY A 38 -3.17 5.01 9.39
CA GLY A 38 -2.02 5.27 10.27
C GLY A 38 -0.67 5.19 9.54
N TRP A 39 -0.51 4.24 8.61
CA TRP A 39 0.69 4.14 7.77
C TRP A 39 0.83 5.32 6.82
N LEU A 40 -0.26 5.69 6.14
CA LEU A 40 -0.26 6.79 5.16
C LEU A 40 -0.11 8.18 5.80
N SER A 41 -0.47 8.31 7.08
CA SER A 41 -0.25 9.52 7.89
C SER A 41 1.12 9.54 8.59
N GLY A 42 1.88 8.43 8.57
CA GLY A 42 3.13 8.29 9.31
C GLY A 42 2.97 8.14 10.83
N GLU A 43 1.74 7.94 11.30
CA GLU A 43 1.43 7.73 12.73
C GLU A 43 1.78 6.31 13.18
N GLN A 44 1.83 5.36 12.25
CA GLN A 44 2.16 3.97 12.49
C GLN A 44 3.13 3.45 11.43
N GLU A 45 4.05 2.58 11.83
CA GLU A 45 4.90 1.85 10.89
C GLU A 45 4.31 0.46 10.61
N PRO A 46 4.25 0.03 9.33
CA PRO A 46 3.91 -1.35 8.99
C PRO A 46 5.01 -2.32 9.44
N THR A 47 4.64 -3.57 9.70
CA THR A 47 5.60 -4.65 9.96
C THR A 47 6.33 -5.04 8.68
N ALA A 48 7.47 -5.73 8.81
CA ALA A 48 8.23 -6.21 7.66
C ALA A 48 7.39 -7.10 6.71
N GLU A 49 6.54 -7.98 7.26
CA GLU A 49 5.62 -8.80 6.48
C GLU A 49 4.59 -7.95 5.72
N GLN A 50 4.02 -6.92 6.37
CA GLN A 50 3.07 -6.01 5.72
C GLN A 50 3.73 -5.21 4.60
N VAL A 51 4.96 -4.73 4.82
CA VAL A 51 5.74 -4.03 3.79
C VAL A 51 5.96 -4.92 2.56
N LEU A 52 6.28 -6.20 2.76
CA LEU A 52 6.43 -7.15 1.65
C LEU A 52 5.13 -7.35 0.88
N LEU A 53 4.00 -7.52 1.58
CA LEU A 53 2.69 -7.66 0.95
C LEU A 53 2.30 -6.41 0.14
N ILE A 54 2.59 -5.21 0.66
CA ILE A 54 2.35 -3.95 -0.05
C ILE A 54 3.22 -3.86 -1.31
N GLN A 55 4.50 -4.20 -1.23
CA GLN A 55 5.40 -4.20 -2.39
C GLN A 55 4.93 -5.17 -3.47
N GLU A 56 4.57 -6.41 -3.10
CA GLU A 56 4.06 -7.40 -4.05
C GLU A 56 2.75 -6.94 -4.70
N PHE A 57 1.88 -6.29 -3.92
CA PHE A 57 0.63 -5.75 -4.41
C PHE A 57 0.85 -4.63 -5.45
N LEU A 58 1.67 -3.64 -5.12
CA LEU A 58 1.98 -2.51 -6.01
C LEU A 58 2.68 -2.98 -7.29
N ALA A 59 3.61 -3.94 -7.17
CA ALA A 59 4.27 -4.53 -8.34
C ALA A 59 3.28 -5.23 -9.28
N LYS A 60 2.28 -5.93 -8.73
CA LYS A 60 1.20 -6.54 -9.53
C LYS A 60 0.34 -5.49 -10.23
N GLN A 61 -0.05 -4.42 -9.54
CA GLN A 61 -0.84 -3.33 -10.14
C GLN A 61 -0.10 -2.69 -11.31
N LYS A 62 1.19 -2.34 -11.13
CA LYS A 62 2.03 -1.76 -12.20
C LYS A 62 2.17 -2.67 -13.43
N ASN A 63 2.22 -3.99 -13.22
CA ASN A 63 2.33 -4.93 -14.34
C ASN A 63 1.00 -5.07 -15.11
N TRP A 64 -0.13 -4.93 -14.44
CA TRP A 64 -1.44 -4.86 -15.08
C TRP A 64 -1.58 -3.60 -15.94
N GLU A 65 -1.21 -2.42 -15.41
CA GLU A 65 -1.28 -1.16 -16.16
C GLU A 65 -0.38 -1.11 -17.40
N LYS A 66 0.73 -1.86 -17.42
CA LYS A 66 1.63 -1.94 -18.59
C LYS A 66 1.18 -2.91 -19.67
N SER A 67 0.15 -3.72 -19.40
CA SER A 67 -0.34 -4.75 -20.32
C SER A 67 -1.58 -4.31 -21.11
N GLU A 68 -2.06 -3.09 -20.87
CA GLU A 68 -3.11 -2.38 -21.64
C GLU A 68 -2.51 -1.32 -22.57
#